data_AF-A0A917IS90-F1
#
_entry.id   AF-A0A917IS90-F1
#
_cell.length_a   1.000
_cell.length_b   1.000
_cell.length_c   1.000
_cell.angle_alpha   90.00
_cell.angle_beta   90.00
_cell.angle_gamma   90.00
#
_symmetry.space_group_name_H-M   'P 1'
#
loop_
_entity.id
_entity.type
_entity.pdbx_description
1 polymer ?
#
loop_
_entity_poly.entity_id
_entity_poly.type
_entity_poly.pdbx_seq_one_letter_code
_entity_poly.pdbx_strand_id
1 'polypeptide(L)'
;MKNELPTTTHAAATAYKDDCLENRPGELWKEIPGLHGDFLVSNFGRIKRVERQVVDSQGGIYKLPARIRKAQVNKDRNMRCHDWTYRLQVVLQVRNVKYSFQVARLVYHCFVEPFNLKDTTVNVTTRNGNGLDVRPENLILVSLREKAQRPYDTGRQLSHLQTDKYKLLEIVKASREKTSLMISQYDSKGLWLKTYPSIMEAYRNTGISYGNISKAVKRPASKAGGFYWRYGDGNKINLKEVHDHEKRRQRSYKEKQGRKVTQYDMEGNPVAWYSALSEAARKAKVSHKSITTHLKGLTRHAGGFLWKLGHHTDKFLLHAVISRAVGEGNLLRANG
;
A
#
# COMPACT_ATOMS: atom_id res chain seq x y z
N MET A 1 53.46 52.82 -26.88
CA MET A 1 52.29 52.11 -27.41
C MET A 1 52.04 50.89 -26.54
N LYS A 2 51.15 51.01 -25.55
CA LYS A 2 50.78 49.88 -24.67
C LYS A 2 49.44 49.37 -25.16
N ASN A 3 49.43 48.11 -25.60
CA ASN A 3 48.24 47.38 -26.01
C ASN A 3 47.30 47.22 -24.81
N GLU A 4 46.08 47.72 -24.98
CA GLU A 4 44.99 47.51 -24.04
C GLU A 4 44.51 46.05 -24.14
N LEU A 5 44.40 45.40 -22.98
CA LEU A 5 43.82 44.08 -22.80
C LEU A 5 42.28 44.15 -22.99
N PRO A 6 41.66 43.10 -23.55
CA PRO A 6 40.24 43.11 -23.87
C PRO A 6 39.37 43.20 -22.61
N THR A 7 38.39 44.08 -22.71
CA THR A 7 37.42 44.45 -21.69
C THR A 7 36.68 43.24 -21.15
N THR A 8 36.71 43.10 -19.83
CA THR A 8 35.96 42.14 -19.03
C THR A 8 34.48 42.16 -19.43
N THR A 9 34.02 41.11 -20.10
CA THR A 9 32.61 40.95 -20.44
C THR A 9 31.85 40.72 -19.14
N HIS A 10 31.15 41.75 -18.64
CA HIS A 10 30.22 41.61 -17.53
C HIS A 10 29.28 40.44 -17.84
N ALA A 11 29.37 39.36 -17.06
CA ALA A 11 28.50 38.21 -17.21
C ALA A 11 27.05 38.67 -16.99
N ALA A 12 26.31 38.85 -18.09
CA ALA A 12 24.95 39.36 -18.07
C ALA A 12 24.11 38.54 -17.09
N ALA A 13 23.38 39.21 -16.18
CA ALA A 13 22.54 38.55 -15.20
C ALA A 13 21.62 37.51 -15.88
N THR A 14 21.35 36.39 -15.23
CA THR A 14 20.44 35.38 -15.79
C THR A 14 19.05 35.98 -16.04
N ALA A 15 18.41 35.65 -17.17
CA ALA A 15 17.16 36.28 -17.61
C ALA A 15 16.05 36.33 -16.55
N TYR A 16 15.94 35.32 -15.69
CA TYR A 16 14.93 35.27 -14.63
C TYR A 16 15.23 36.15 -13.40
N LYS A 17 16.45 36.65 -13.25
CA LYS A 17 16.86 37.58 -12.17
C LYS A 17 16.84 39.04 -12.60
N ASP A 18 16.93 39.28 -13.90
CA ASP A 18 17.03 40.60 -14.50
C ASP A 18 15.67 41.29 -14.61
N ASP A 19 15.60 42.54 -14.17
CA ASP A 19 14.45 43.43 -14.27
C ASP A 19 14.71 44.68 -15.13
N CYS A 20 15.89 44.78 -15.76
CA CYS A 20 16.25 45.91 -16.61
C CYS A 20 15.34 45.98 -17.85
N LEU A 21 14.82 47.17 -18.15
CA LEU A 21 13.98 47.42 -19.33
C LEU A 21 14.77 47.51 -20.63
N GLU A 22 16.09 47.73 -20.54
CA GLU A 22 16.98 47.81 -21.70
C GLU A 22 17.14 46.44 -22.35
N ASN A 23 17.28 46.45 -23.67
CA ASN A 23 17.49 45.24 -24.46
C ASN A 23 18.94 44.78 -24.31
N ARG A 24 19.13 43.48 -24.19
CA ARG A 24 20.46 42.87 -24.27
C ARG A 24 20.92 42.82 -25.74
N PRO A 25 22.22 42.75 -26.00
CA PRO A 25 22.73 42.50 -27.35
C PRO A 25 22.12 41.22 -27.94
N GLY A 26 21.53 41.33 -29.13
CA GLY A 26 20.89 40.20 -29.83
C GLY A 26 19.54 39.76 -29.25
N GLU A 27 18.95 40.53 -28.35
CA GLU A 27 17.65 40.20 -27.79
C GLU A 27 16.49 40.65 -28.70
N LEU A 28 15.65 39.68 -29.03
CA LEU A 28 14.47 39.85 -29.86
C LEU A 28 13.22 39.61 -29.02
N TRP A 29 12.18 40.41 -29.24
CA TRP A 29 10.92 40.33 -28.53
C TRP A 29 9.78 39.92 -29.48
N LYS A 30 8.91 39.03 -29.02
CA LYS A 30 7.69 38.63 -29.73
C LYS A 30 6.50 38.66 -28.79
N GLU A 31 5.31 38.91 -29.33
CA GLU A 31 4.08 38.88 -28.56
C GLU A 31 3.80 37.48 -28.00
N ILE A 32 3.26 37.42 -26.78
CA ILE A 32 2.79 36.16 -26.20
C ILE A 32 1.42 35.83 -26.82
N PRO A 33 1.27 34.66 -27.49
CA PRO A 33 0.01 34.28 -28.13
C PRO A 33 -1.17 34.30 -27.14
N GLY A 34 -2.29 34.89 -27.58
CA GLY A 34 -3.52 34.96 -26.80
C GLY A 34 -3.57 36.06 -25.73
N LEU A 35 -2.53 36.91 -25.62
CA LEU A 35 -2.51 38.05 -24.69
C LEU A 35 -2.64 39.43 -25.38
N HIS A 36 -3.07 39.47 -26.64
CA HIS A 36 -3.42 40.71 -27.38
C HIS A 36 -2.38 41.85 -27.26
N GLY A 37 -1.09 41.55 -27.35
CA GLY A 37 -0.01 42.55 -27.27
C GLY A 37 0.32 43.08 -25.86
N ASP A 38 -0.39 42.66 -24.82
CA ASP A 38 -0.15 43.13 -23.44
C ASP A 38 1.21 42.70 -22.87
N PHE A 39 1.72 41.57 -23.35
CA PHE A 39 2.97 40.97 -22.91
C PHE A 39 3.79 40.44 -24.07
N LEU A 40 5.10 40.64 -23.96
CA LEU A 40 6.11 40.14 -24.88
C LEU A 40 7.02 39.13 -24.17
N VAL A 41 7.52 38.16 -24.92
CA VAL A 41 8.58 37.22 -24.50
C VAL A 41 9.82 37.45 -25.36
N SER A 42 11.00 37.43 -24.75
CA SER A 42 12.27 37.52 -25.48
C SER A 42 12.89 36.16 -25.75
N ASN A 43 13.78 36.07 -26.74
CA ASN A 43 14.57 34.86 -27.00
C ASN A 43 15.50 34.49 -25.83
N PHE A 44 15.75 35.37 -24.87
CA PHE A 44 16.47 35.04 -23.63
C PHE A 44 15.53 34.52 -22.53
N GLY A 45 14.21 34.49 -22.75
CA GLY A 45 13.21 34.09 -21.77
C GLY A 45 12.81 35.20 -20.79
N ARG A 46 13.14 36.47 -21.08
CA ARG A 46 12.59 37.61 -20.33
C ARG A 46 11.15 37.87 -20.76
N ILE A 47 10.34 38.40 -19.84
CA ILE A 47 8.93 38.67 -20.09
C ILE A 47 8.66 40.14 -19.77
N LYS A 48 8.12 40.87 -20.73
CA LYS A 48 7.88 42.32 -20.62
C LYS A 48 6.39 42.59 -20.69
N ARG A 49 5.87 43.32 -19.72
CA ARG A 49 4.57 44.01 -19.82
C ARG A 49 4.78 45.26 -20.68
N VAL A 50 3.96 45.43 -21.70
CA VAL A 50 3.93 46.67 -22.50
C VAL A 50 3.20 47.76 -21.72
N GLU A 51 3.61 49.01 -21.92
CA GLU A 51 2.89 50.14 -21.34
C GLU A 51 1.47 50.21 -21.91
N ARG A 52 0.46 50.36 -21.05
CA ARG A 52 -0.95 50.39 -21.47
C ARG A 52 -1.81 51.24 -20.53
N GLN A 53 -2.89 51.78 -21.05
CA GLN A 53 -3.94 52.40 -20.23
C GLN A 53 -4.95 51.34 -19.78
N VAL A 54 -5.40 51.44 -18.53
CA VAL A 54 -6.40 50.55 -17.95
C VAL A 54 -7.51 51.38 -17.32
N VAL A 55 -8.74 50.92 -17.49
CA VAL A 55 -9.92 51.48 -16.85
C VAL A 55 -10.21 50.64 -15.60
N ASP A 56 -10.36 51.28 -14.44
CA ASP A 56 -10.78 50.63 -13.21
C ASP A 56 -12.28 50.30 -13.21
N SER A 57 -12.77 49.65 -12.15
CA SER A 57 -14.19 49.29 -12.02
C SER A 57 -15.14 50.48 -11.80
N GLN A 58 -14.60 51.66 -11.48
CA GLN A 58 -15.33 52.91 -11.27
C GLN A 58 -15.22 53.86 -12.49
N GLY A 59 -14.59 53.42 -13.58
CA GLY A 59 -14.38 54.21 -14.80
C GLY A 59 -13.12 55.10 -14.80
N GLY A 60 -12.32 55.08 -13.74
CA GLY A 60 -11.05 55.80 -13.65
C GLY A 60 -10.00 55.23 -14.60
N ILE A 61 -9.33 56.11 -15.36
CA ILE A 61 -8.29 55.72 -16.32
C ILE A 61 -6.91 55.94 -15.68
N TYR A 62 -6.09 54.90 -15.63
CA TYR A 62 -4.71 55.00 -15.17
C TYR A 62 -3.74 54.29 -16.12
N LYS A 63 -2.48 54.77 -16.14
CA LYS A 63 -1.42 54.23 -16.99
C LYS A 63 -0.62 53.17 -16.24
N LEU A 64 -0.51 51.99 -16.81
CA LEU A 64 0.39 50.95 -16.34
C LEU A 64 1.71 51.03 -17.11
N PRO A 65 2.85 51.32 -16.46
CA PRO A 65 4.13 51.47 -17.15
C PRO A 65 4.66 50.14 -17.70
N ALA A 66 5.58 50.20 -18.66
CA ALA A 66 6.31 49.01 -19.09
C ALA A 66 7.12 48.41 -17.92
N ARG A 67 7.19 47.08 -17.82
CA ARG A 67 7.92 46.41 -16.73
C ARG A 67 8.34 44.99 -17.11
N ILE A 68 9.55 44.58 -16.72
CA ILE A 68 9.96 43.17 -16.77
C ILE A 68 9.32 42.38 -15.63
N ARG A 69 8.64 41.28 -15.99
CA ARG A 69 8.07 40.31 -15.06
C ARG A 69 9.08 39.21 -14.79
N LYS A 70 9.54 39.10 -13.54
CA LYS A 70 10.45 38.05 -13.11
C LYS A 70 9.75 36.69 -13.13
N ALA A 71 10.39 35.71 -13.77
CA ALA A 71 9.94 34.33 -13.73
C ALA A 71 10.32 33.70 -12.38
N GLN A 72 9.41 32.89 -11.84
CA GLN A 72 9.66 32.09 -10.65
C GLN A 72 10.49 30.86 -11.02
N VAL A 73 11.48 30.55 -10.18
CA VAL A 73 12.26 29.31 -10.27
C VAL A 73 11.59 28.24 -9.42
N ASN A 74 10.98 27.26 -10.07
CA ASN A 74 10.56 26.02 -9.42
C ASN A 74 11.72 25.03 -9.45
N LYS A 75 11.93 24.32 -8.34
CA LYS A 75 13.00 23.32 -8.20
C LYS A 75 12.47 22.02 -7.63
N ASP A 76 12.91 20.91 -8.19
CA ASP A 76 12.57 19.56 -7.72
C ASP A 76 13.85 18.79 -7.41
N ARG A 77 13.92 18.20 -6.22
CA ARG A 77 15.09 17.44 -5.76
C ARG A 77 15.04 16.03 -6.34
N ASN A 78 16.13 15.59 -6.95
CA ASN A 78 16.33 14.17 -7.27
C ASN A 78 17.07 13.50 -6.12
N MET A 79 16.41 12.57 -5.42
CA MET A 79 16.98 11.92 -4.24
C MET A 79 18.17 11.01 -4.55
N ARG A 80 18.28 10.51 -5.79
CA ARG A 80 19.30 9.53 -6.18
C ARG A 80 20.57 10.19 -6.71
N CYS A 81 20.43 11.21 -7.55
CA CYS A 81 21.57 12.02 -8.02
C CYS A 81 22.00 13.09 -7.01
N HIS A 82 21.23 13.29 -5.93
CA HIS A 82 21.44 14.35 -4.93
C HIS A 82 21.52 15.77 -5.52
N ASP A 83 20.87 16.00 -6.65
CA ASP A 83 20.87 17.27 -7.36
C ASP A 83 19.44 17.84 -7.54
N TRP A 84 19.34 18.98 -8.22
CA TRP A 84 18.09 19.69 -8.44
C TRP A 84 17.80 19.84 -9.93
N THR A 85 16.54 19.66 -10.29
CA THR A 85 16.03 20.09 -11.60
C THR A 85 15.28 21.40 -11.43
N TYR A 86 15.40 22.29 -12.41
CA TYR A 86 14.84 23.64 -12.36
C TYR A 86 13.85 23.87 -13.49
N ARG A 87 12.82 24.67 -13.25
CA ARG A 87 11.83 25.08 -14.25
C ARG A 87 11.44 26.54 -14.02
N LEU A 88 11.44 27.34 -15.08
CA LEU A 88 10.98 28.73 -15.03
C LEU A 88 9.47 28.80 -15.32
N GLN A 89 8.73 29.40 -14.40
CA GLN A 89 7.29 29.62 -14.52
C GLN A 89 6.95 31.10 -14.36
N VAL A 90 5.98 31.58 -15.13
CA VAL A 90 5.42 32.93 -14.98
C VAL A 90 3.92 32.84 -14.76
N VAL A 91 3.37 33.79 -14.02
CA VAL A 91 1.93 34.04 -13.94
C VAL A 91 1.67 35.47 -14.40
N LEU A 92 0.85 35.61 -15.43
CA LEU A 92 0.47 36.87 -16.06
C LEU A 92 -1.02 37.11 -15.84
N GLN A 93 -1.43 38.37 -15.65
CA GLN A 93 -2.83 38.72 -15.46
C GLN A 93 -3.26 39.75 -16.51
N VAL A 94 -4.31 39.42 -17.25
CA VAL A 94 -4.94 40.28 -18.26
C VAL A 94 -6.43 40.30 -17.98
N ARG A 95 -7.01 41.51 -17.81
CA ARG A 95 -8.46 41.71 -17.58
C ARG A 95 -9.04 40.77 -16.50
N ASN A 96 -8.34 40.69 -15.36
CA ASN A 96 -8.66 39.79 -14.23
C ASN A 96 -8.59 38.28 -14.49
N VAL A 97 -8.18 37.85 -15.67
CA VAL A 97 -7.87 36.45 -15.97
C VAL A 97 -6.38 36.19 -15.74
N LYS A 98 -6.06 35.14 -14.97
CA LYS A 98 -4.69 34.71 -14.72
C LYS A 98 -4.28 33.61 -15.69
N TYR A 99 -3.12 33.77 -16.30
CA TYR A 99 -2.49 32.82 -17.19
C TYR A 99 -1.18 32.35 -16.58
N SER A 100 -0.96 31.05 -16.55
CA SER A 100 0.32 30.48 -16.09
C SER A 100 1.02 29.78 -17.23
N PHE A 101 2.29 30.12 -17.43
CA PHE A 101 3.11 29.56 -18.50
C PHE A 101 4.45 29.07 -17.97
N GLN A 102 4.95 27.99 -18.56
CA GLN A 102 6.38 27.68 -18.51
C GLN A 102 7.09 28.59 -19.52
N VAL A 103 8.14 29.29 -19.08
CA VAL A 103 8.87 30.23 -19.94
C VAL A 103 9.43 29.53 -21.17
N ALA A 104 9.97 28.31 -21.00
CA ALA A 104 10.47 27.49 -22.10
C ALA A 104 9.40 27.24 -23.20
N ARG A 105 8.13 27.03 -22.84
CA ARG A 105 7.06 26.82 -23.83
C ARG A 105 6.79 28.08 -24.65
N LEU A 106 6.81 29.25 -24.01
CA LEU A 106 6.65 30.53 -24.70
C LEU A 106 7.81 30.79 -25.65
N VAL A 107 9.05 30.62 -25.18
CA VAL A 107 10.24 30.83 -26.02
C VAL A 107 10.26 29.87 -27.20
N TYR A 108 9.96 28.58 -26.97
CA TYR A 108 9.92 27.59 -28.05
C TYR A 108 8.87 27.94 -29.11
N HIS A 109 7.63 28.24 -28.68
CA HIS A 109 6.55 28.62 -29.59
C HIS A 109 6.92 29.85 -30.44
N CYS A 110 7.50 30.88 -29.81
CA CYS A 110 7.76 32.14 -30.49
C CYS A 110 9.04 32.11 -31.35
N PHE A 111 10.06 31.35 -30.98
CA PHE A 111 11.41 31.45 -31.59
C PHE A 111 11.94 30.15 -32.20
N VAL A 112 11.30 29.01 -31.98
CA VAL A 112 11.71 27.72 -32.57
C VAL A 112 10.65 27.22 -33.55
N GLU A 113 9.48 26.81 -33.04
CA GLU A 113 8.40 26.28 -33.86
C GLU A 113 7.04 26.49 -33.15
N PRO A 114 6.05 27.09 -33.83
CA PRO A 114 4.71 27.24 -33.27
C PRO A 114 4.04 25.90 -32.98
N PHE A 115 3.50 25.74 -31.78
CA PHE A 115 2.72 24.57 -31.38
C PHE A 115 1.60 24.98 -30.42
N ASN A 116 0.61 24.13 -30.21
CA ASN A 116 -0.48 24.44 -29.28
C ASN A 116 0.04 24.51 -27.83
N LEU A 117 0.06 25.71 -27.26
CA LEU A 117 0.52 25.96 -25.89
C LEU A 117 -0.31 25.23 -24.82
N LYS A 118 -1.54 24.82 -25.13
CA LYS A 118 -2.41 24.02 -24.25
C LYS A 118 -2.26 22.51 -24.47
N ASP A 119 -1.49 22.07 -25.45
CA ASP A 119 -1.25 20.65 -25.71
C ASP A 119 -0.44 20.02 -24.58
N THR A 120 -1.06 19.04 -23.92
CA THR A 120 -0.50 18.29 -22.80
C THR A 120 0.26 17.04 -23.24
N THR A 121 0.15 16.64 -24.51
CA THR A 121 0.80 15.44 -25.09
C THR A 121 2.28 15.66 -25.41
N VAL A 122 2.72 16.92 -25.40
CA VAL A 122 4.09 17.34 -25.68
C VAL A 122 4.69 18.17 -24.54
N ASN A 123 6.00 18.06 -24.37
CA ASN A 123 6.77 18.80 -23.39
C ASN A 123 7.97 19.50 -24.04
N VAL A 124 8.21 20.75 -23.66
CA VAL A 124 9.43 21.47 -24.04
C VAL A 124 10.46 21.26 -22.94
N THR A 125 11.60 20.68 -23.30
CA THR A 125 12.73 20.41 -22.40
C THR A 125 14.03 20.99 -22.97
N THR A 126 15.09 21.00 -22.18
CA THR A 126 16.40 21.48 -22.61
C THR A 126 17.30 20.34 -23.11
N ARG A 127 18.18 20.63 -24.07
CA ARG A 127 19.18 19.68 -24.57
C ARG A 127 20.24 19.41 -23.50
N ASN A 128 20.78 20.47 -22.90
CA ASN A 128 21.81 20.40 -21.87
C ASN A 128 21.32 19.97 -20.46
N GLY A 129 20.01 19.77 -20.27
CA GLY A 129 19.43 19.40 -18.97
C GLY A 129 19.34 20.54 -17.95
N ASN A 130 19.83 21.74 -18.27
CA ASN A 130 19.71 22.92 -17.42
C ASN A 130 18.40 23.66 -17.71
N GLY A 131 17.37 23.45 -16.89
CA GLY A 131 16.05 24.07 -17.10
C GLY A 131 15.96 25.57 -16.80
N LEU A 132 17.08 26.22 -16.42
CA LEU A 132 17.18 27.68 -16.37
C LEU A 132 17.66 28.29 -17.70
N ASP A 133 18.26 27.49 -18.57
CA ASP A 133 18.73 27.90 -19.88
C ASP A 133 17.64 27.66 -20.93
N VAL A 134 16.78 28.66 -21.11
CA VAL A 134 15.59 28.58 -21.98
C VAL A 134 15.80 29.20 -23.35
N ARG A 135 17.05 29.35 -23.80
CA ARG A 135 17.34 29.92 -25.12
C ARG A 135 16.89 28.99 -26.26
N PRO A 136 16.41 29.51 -27.41
CA PRO A 136 15.83 28.74 -28.50
C PRO A 136 16.71 27.56 -28.95
N GLU A 137 18.01 27.77 -29.07
CA GLU A 137 18.99 26.77 -29.48
C GLU A 137 19.09 25.57 -28.53
N ASN A 138 18.75 25.75 -27.25
CA ASN A 138 18.79 24.72 -26.23
C ASN A 138 17.43 24.02 -26.02
N LEU A 139 16.34 24.52 -26.60
CA LEU A 139 15.01 23.97 -26.41
C LEU A 139 14.68 22.90 -27.45
N ILE A 140 14.00 21.85 -27.00
CA ILE A 140 13.45 20.79 -27.85
C ILE A 140 12.03 20.43 -27.41
N LEU A 141 11.18 20.12 -28.38
CA LEU A 141 9.87 19.54 -28.15
C LEU A 141 10.01 18.01 -28.14
N VAL A 142 9.50 17.38 -27.08
CA VAL A 142 9.50 15.93 -26.92
C VAL A 142 8.10 15.44 -26.58
N SER A 143 7.79 14.21 -26.95
CA SER A 143 6.56 13.54 -26.53
C SER A 143 6.57 13.24 -25.02
N LEU A 144 5.39 13.03 -24.43
CA LEU A 144 5.30 12.56 -23.04
C LEU A 144 6.05 11.24 -22.80
N ARG A 145 6.10 10.34 -23.80
CA ARG A 145 6.82 9.07 -23.72
C ARG A 145 8.32 9.29 -23.57
N GLU A 146 8.91 10.11 -24.44
CA GLU A 146 10.34 10.43 -24.38
C GLU A 146 10.70 11.15 -23.08
N LYS A 147 9.84 12.07 -22.62
CA LYS A 147 10.00 12.72 -21.32
C LYS A 147 10.03 11.70 -20.17
N ALA A 148 9.15 10.70 -20.19
CA ALA A 148 9.10 9.67 -19.15
C ALA A 148 10.30 8.70 -19.21
N GLN A 149 10.84 8.47 -20.41
CA GLN A 149 12.00 7.60 -20.63
C GLN A 149 13.33 8.26 -20.21
N ARG A 150 13.47 9.57 -20.44
CA ARG A 150 14.72 10.32 -20.20
C ARG A 150 15.32 10.18 -18.78
N PRO A 151 14.54 10.16 -17.67
CA PRO A 151 15.09 9.88 -16.35
C PRO A 151 15.79 8.52 -16.26
N TYR A 152 15.36 7.50 -16.98
CA TYR A 152 16.04 6.20 -17.01
C TYR A 152 17.32 6.27 -17.84
N ASP A 153 17.26 6.90 -19.03
CA ASP A 153 18.40 6.99 -19.94
C ASP A 153 19.56 7.80 -19.35
N THR A 154 19.22 8.89 -18.65
CA THR A 154 20.19 9.73 -17.92
C THR A 154 20.68 9.09 -16.63
N GLY A 155 20.18 7.90 -16.30
CA GLY A 155 20.44 7.26 -15.01
C GLY A 155 20.04 8.17 -13.87
N ARG A 156 18.93 8.91 -13.99
CA ARG A 156 18.26 9.71 -12.94
C ARG A 156 17.20 8.89 -12.17
N GLN A 157 16.69 7.81 -12.76
CA GLN A 157 15.76 6.84 -12.19
C GLN A 157 16.21 5.41 -12.54
N LEU A 158 16.07 4.48 -11.60
CA LEU A 158 16.30 3.05 -11.85
C LEU A 158 14.98 2.34 -12.17
N SER A 159 15.07 1.20 -12.86
CA SER A 159 13.90 0.35 -13.07
C SER A 159 13.32 -0.11 -11.74
N HIS A 160 12.00 -0.08 -11.61
CA HIS A 160 11.27 -0.56 -10.44
C HIS A 160 11.48 -2.06 -10.18
N LEU A 161 11.91 -2.81 -11.20
CA LEU A 161 12.20 -4.24 -11.11
C LEU A 161 13.67 -4.52 -10.77
N GLN A 162 14.51 -3.49 -10.73
CA GLN A 162 15.91 -3.63 -10.39
C GLN A 162 16.05 -3.61 -8.86
N THR A 163 16.40 -4.76 -8.29
CA THR A 163 16.65 -4.87 -6.84
C THR A 163 18.13 -4.71 -6.57
N ASP A 164 18.47 -3.89 -5.58
CA ASP A 164 19.82 -3.84 -5.03
C ASP A 164 20.15 -5.19 -4.37
N LYS A 165 21.10 -5.93 -4.98
CA LYS A 165 21.52 -7.25 -4.53
C LYS A 165 21.96 -7.24 -3.06
N TYR A 166 22.64 -6.17 -2.61
CA TYR A 166 23.15 -6.09 -1.24
C TYR A 166 22.02 -5.88 -0.24
N LYS A 167 21.05 -5.02 -0.58
CA LYS A 167 19.84 -4.81 0.23
C LYS A 167 19.02 -6.09 0.35
N LEU A 168 18.92 -6.87 -0.72
CA LEU A 168 18.23 -8.17 -0.68
C LEU A 168 18.95 -9.17 0.24
N LEU A 169 20.28 -9.23 0.18
CA LEU A 169 21.07 -10.08 1.08
C LEU A 169 20.87 -9.70 2.55
N GLU A 170 20.81 -8.40 2.86
CA GLU A 170 20.54 -7.89 4.21
C GLU A 170 19.15 -8.30 4.73
N ILE A 171 18.12 -8.17 3.88
CA ILE A 171 16.75 -8.60 4.21
C ILE A 171 16.69 -10.11 4.49
N VAL A 172 17.36 -10.92 3.65
CA VAL A 172 17.41 -12.38 3.83
C VAL A 172 18.13 -12.73 5.14
N LYS A 173 19.24 -12.05 5.46
CA LYS A 173 19.98 -12.24 6.70
C LYS A 173 19.11 -11.93 7.93
N ALA A 174 18.46 -10.76 7.95
CA ALA A 174 17.57 -10.37 9.04
C ALA A 174 16.38 -11.33 9.21
N SER A 175 15.80 -11.82 8.11
CA SER A 175 14.75 -12.83 8.15
C SER A 175 15.24 -14.15 8.74
N ARG A 176 16.46 -14.58 8.37
CA ARG A 176 17.07 -15.82 8.87
C ARG A 176 17.32 -15.76 10.38
N GLU A 177 17.83 -14.64 10.88
CA GLU A 177 18.07 -14.41 12.32
C GLU A 177 16.78 -14.48 13.14
N LYS A 178 15.67 -13.95 12.60
CA LYS A 178 14.36 -13.98 13.27
C LYS A 178 13.68 -15.36 13.25
N THR A 179 13.90 -16.15 12.20
CA THR A 179 13.14 -17.39 11.95
C THR A 179 13.91 -18.67 12.30
N SER A 180 15.24 -18.65 12.24
CA SER A 180 16.11 -19.78 12.61
C SER A 180 16.37 -19.81 14.12
N LEU A 181 15.31 -19.76 14.91
CA LEU A 181 15.43 -19.91 16.36
C LEU A 181 15.66 -21.38 16.70
N MET A 182 16.62 -21.63 17.59
CA MET A 182 16.90 -22.98 18.08
C MET A 182 15.71 -23.53 18.87
N ILE A 183 15.51 -24.84 18.76
CA ILE A 183 14.43 -25.55 19.46
C ILE A 183 14.95 -26.84 20.07
N SER A 184 14.38 -27.23 21.20
CA SER A 184 14.66 -28.49 21.88
C SER A 184 13.46 -29.41 21.88
N GLN A 185 13.72 -30.70 21.71
CA GLN A 185 12.77 -31.81 21.76
C GLN A 185 12.84 -32.48 23.14
N TYR A 186 11.69 -32.84 23.70
CA TYR A 186 11.57 -33.46 25.02
C TYR A 186 10.66 -34.69 24.98
N ASP A 187 10.94 -35.65 25.87
CA ASP A 187 10.17 -36.87 26.03
C ASP A 187 8.81 -36.65 26.73
N SER A 188 8.07 -37.72 26.97
CA SER A 188 6.78 -37.66 27.67
C SER A 188 6.88 -37.24 29.14
N LYS A 189 8.04 -37.42 29.78
CA LYS A 189 8.36 -37.03 31.16
C LYS A 189 8.91 -35.60 31.27
N GLY A 190 9.11 -34.93 30.13
CA GLY A 190 9.63 -33.56 30.06
C GLY A 190 11.15 -33.46 30.17
N LEU A 191 11.87 -34.56 29.96
CA LEU A 191 13.33 -34.60 29.89
C LEU A 191 13.81 -34.28 28.48
N TRP A 192 14.90 -33.52 28.39
CA TRP A 192 15.51 -33.13 27.13
C TRP A 192 16.04 -34.34 26.35
N LEU A 193 15.88 -34.30 25.02
CA LEU A 193 16.37 -35.32 24.09
C LEU A 193 17.42 -34.76 23.12
N LYS A 194 17.08 -33.68 22.41
CA LYS A 194 17.94 -33.10 21.38
C LYS A 194 17.59 -31.64 21.11
N THR A 195 18.62 -30.83 20.87
CA THR A 195 18.48 -29.44 20.41
C THR A 195 18.80 -29.34 18.92
N TYR A 196 17.98 -28.59 18.19
CA TYR A 196 18.12 -28.32 16.77
C TYR A 196 18.33 -26.82 16.53
N PRO A 197 19.18 -26.43 15.57
CA PRO A 197 19.39 -25.01 15.24
C PRO A 197 18.13 -24.29 14.72
N SER A 198 17.17 -25.04 14.17
CA SER A 198 15.89 -24.50 13.71
C SER A 198 14.80 -25.56 13.63
N ILE A 199 13.55 -25.11 13.50
CA ILE A 199 12.40 -25.99 13.20
C ILE A 199 12.61 -26.79 11.90
N MET A 200 13.24 -26.20 10.88
CA MET A 200 13.49 -26.89 9.61
C MET A 200 14.52 -28.01 9.76
N GLU A 201 15.55 -27.78 10.57
CA GLU A 201 16.52 -28.83 10.90
C GLU A 201 15.87 -29.97 11.68
N ALA A 202 15.00 -29.65 12.65
CA ALA A 202 14.23 -30.67 13.36
C ALA A 202 13.32 -31.48 12.42
N TYR A 203 12.64 -30.82 11.47
CA TYR A 203 11.83 -31.50 10.44
C TYR A 203 12.68 -32.47 9.61
N ARG A 204 13.84 -32.03 9.11
CA ARG A 204 14.75 -32.87 8.30
C ARG A 204 15.23 -34.10 9.08
N ASN A 205 15.51 -33.93 10.37
CA ASN A 205 16.03 -35.01 11.22
C ASN A 205 14.95 -35.97 11.71
N THR A 206 13.73 -35.49 11.97
CA THR A 206 12.67 -36.29 12.62
C THR A 206 11.54 -36.71 11.66
N GLY A 207 11.46 -36.12 10.47
CA GLY A 207 10.35 -36.28 9.54
C GLY A 207 9.02 -35.65 10.01
N ILE A 208 8.97 -35.05 11.20
CA ILE A 208 7.76 -34.45 11.75
C ILE A 208 7.52 -33.10 11.08
N SER A 209 6.35 -32.92 10.46
CA SER A 209 5.98 -31.66 9.79
C SER A 209 6.37 -30.41 10.57
N TYR A 210 7.12 -29.51 9.92
CA TYR A 210 7.57 -28.24 10.49
C TYR A 210 6.41 -27.42 11.07
N GLY A 211 5.21 -27.48 10.47
CA GLY A 211 4.02 -26.78 10.97
C GLY A 211 3.53 -27.34 12.30
N ASN A 212 3.58 -28.66 12.48
CA ASN A 212 3.24 -29.32 13.74
C ASN A 212 4.26 -29.00 14.82
N ILE A 213 5.56 -29.02 14.49
CA ILE A 213 6.64 -28.61 15.41
C ILE A 213 6.44 -27.16 15.83
N SER A 214 6.22 -26.23 14.88
CA SER A 214 5.99 -24.80 15.18
C SER A 214 4.81 -24.59 16.11
N LYS A 215 3.71 -25.34 15.91
CA LYS A 215 2.53 -25.30 16.79
C LYS A 215 2.84 -25.84 18.18
N ALA A 216 3.62 -26.91 18.29
CA ALA A 216 4.04 -27.51 19.55
C ALA A 216 4.97 -26.59 20.35
N VAL A 217 5.89 -25.90 19.68
CA VAL A 217 6.79 -24.93 20.32
C VAL A 217 6.01 -23.76 20.91
N LYS A 218 5.02 -23.22 20.18
CA LYS A 218 4.21 -22.07 20.61
C LYS A 218 3.18 -22.39 21.70
N ARG A 219 2.77 -23.66 21.83
CA ARG A 219 1.68 -24.07 22.72
C ARG A 219 2.21 -25.11 23.71
N PRO A 220 2.34 -24.78 25.00
CA PRO A 220 2.96 -25.66 25.99
C PRO A 220 2.38 -27.09 26.02
N ALA A 221 1.07 -27.23 25.86
CA ALA A 221 0.36 -28.51 25.89
C ALA A 221 0.25 -29.25 24.55
N SER A 222 0.76 -28.68 23.45
CA SER A 222 0.71 -29.34 22.15
C SER A 222 1.97 -30.19 21.95
N LYS A 223 1.76 -31.41 21.42
CA LYS A 223 2.83 -32.33 21.03
C LYS A 223 2.95 -32.38 19.51
N ALA A 224 4.13 -32.72 19.01
CA ALA A 224 4.35 -33.06 17.61
C ALA A 224 5.19 -34.34 17.54
N GLY A 225 4.70 -35.34 16.80
CA GLY A 225 5.29 -36.68 16.75
C GLY A 225 5.37 -37.39 18.12
N GLY A 226 4.52 -37.01 19.09
CA GLY A 226 4.54 -37.56 20.45
C GLY A 226 5.45 -36.80 21.44
N PHE A 227 6.26 -35.86 20.96
CA PHE A 227 7.23 -35.11 21.78
C PHE A 227 6.75 -33.70 22.12
N TYR A 228 7.28 -33.14 23.21
CA TYR A 228 7.16 -31.71 23.49
C TYR A 228 8.31 -30.93 22.84
N TRP A 229 8.05 -29.67 22.52
CA TRP A 229 9.00 -28.83 21.82
C TRP A 229 9.05 -27.45 22.48
N ARG A 230 10.24 -26.86 22.67
CA ARG A 230 10.42 -25.50 23.21
C ARG A 230 11.50 -24.76 22.46
N TYR A 231 11.45 -23.43 22.48
CA TYR A 231 12.57 -22.60 22.03
C TYR A 231 13.74 -22.70 23.02
N GLY A 232 14.96 -22.57 22.52
CA GLY A 232 16.17 -22.67 23.34
C GLY A 232 16.66 -24.09 23.57
N ASP A 233 17.53 -24.24 24.55
CA ASP A 233 18.35 -25.41 24.87
C ASP A 233 18.13 -25.93 26.30
N GLY A 234 17.02 -25.57 26.95
CA GLY A 234 16.77 -25.94 28.34
C GLY A 234 16.69 -27.46 28.56
N ASN A 235 17.25 -27.95 29.66
CA ASN A 235 17.39 -29.40 29.92
C ASN A 235 16.11 -30.11 30.39
N LYS A 236 15.08 -29.36 30.79
CA LYS A 236 13.79 -29.92 31.22
C LYS A 236 12.64 -28.93 31.02
N ILE A 237 11.43 -29.44 30.91
CA ILE A 237 10.20 -28.63 30.88
C ILE A 237 9.36 -28.86 32.14
N ASN A 238 8.62 -27.82 32.54
CA ASN A 238 7.68 -27.91 33.65
C ASN A 238 6.36 -28.58 33.19
N LEU A 239 6.16 -29.85 33.53
CA LEU A 239 4.95 -30.58 33.17
C LEU A 239 3.68 -30.07 33.88
N LYS A 240 3.81 -29.40 35.05
CA LYS A 240 2.65 -28.82 35.74
C LYS A 240 2.01 -27.71 34.90
N GLU A 241 2.83 -26.81 34.35
CA GLU A 241 2.38 -25.73 33.46
C GLU A 241 1.71 -26.25 32.19
N VAL A 242 2.23 -27.35 31.64
CA VAL A 242 1.66 -28.04 30.49
C VAL A 242 0.26 -28.54 30.81
N HIS A 243 0.10 -29.23 31.95
CA HIS A 243 -1.17 -29.81 32.35
C HIS A 243 -2.20 -28.73 32.72
N ASP A 244 -1.78 -27.64 33.35
CA ASP A 244 -2.65 -26.50 33.64
C ASP A 244 -3.13 -25.81 32.36
N HIS A 245 -2.25 -25.65 31.38
CA HIS A 245 -2.63 -25.11 30.07
C HIS A 245 -3.65 -26.02 29.36
N GLU A 246 -3.51 -27.34 29.50
CA GLU A 246 -4.49 -28.30 28.97
C GLU A 246 -5.86 -28.15 29.65
N LYS A 247 -5.90 -28.09 30.99
CA LYS A 247 -7.13 -27.86 31.76
C LYS A 247 -7.81 -26.54 31.37
N ARG A 248 -7.05 -25.44 31.23
CA ARG A 248 -7.59 -24.15 30.78
C ARG A 248 -8.17 -24.24 29.36
N ARG A 249 -7.50 -24.95 28.46
CA ARG A 249 -8.00 -25.17 27.09
C ARG A 249 -9.31 -25.95 27.08
N GLN A 250 -9.40 -27.02 27.87
CA GLN A 250 -10.63 -27.82 27.98
C GLN A 250 -11.80 -26.99 28.55
N ARG A 251 -11.55 -26.19 29.59
CA ARG A 251 -12.54 -25.27 30.16
C ARG A 251 -13.02 -24.23 29.13
N SER A 252 -12.09 -23.54 28.47
CA SER A 252 -12.39 -22.53 27.44
C SER A 252 -13.15 -23.11 26.24
N TYR A 253 -12.81 -24.33 25.79
CA TYR A 253 -13.57 -25.01 24.74
C TYR A 253 -15.01 -25.28 25.18
N LYS A 254 -15.20 -25.76 26.41
CA LYS A 254 -16.53 -26.02 26.99
C LYS A 254 -17.36 -24.73 27.11
N GLU A 255 -16.74 -23.60 27.43
CA GLU A 255 -17.42 -22.31 27.60
C GLU A 255 -17.72 -21.62 26.25
N LYS A 256 -16.77 -21.60 25.30
CA LYS A 256 -16.87 -20.82 24.05
C LYS A 256 -17.44 -21.62 22.87
N GLN A 257 -17.18 -22.92 22.82
CA GLN A 257 -17.53 -23.80 21.69
C GLN A 257 -18.40 -24.99 22.12
N GLY A 258 -18.78 -25.04 23.39
CA GLY A 258 -19.79 -25.98 23.89
C GLY A 258 -21.13 -25.68 23.23
N ARG A 259 -21.55 -26.53 22.29
CA ARG A 259 -22.93 -26.51 21.78
C ARG A 259 -23.84 -26.92 22.92
N LYS A 260 -24.48 -25.94 23.56
CA LYS A 260 -25.46 -26.17 24.63
C LYS A 260 -26.61 -26.99 24.06
N VAL A 261 -27.04 -28.02 24.78
CA VAL A 261 -28.12 -28.90 24.33
C VAL A 261 -29.03 -29.24 25.51
N THR A 262 -30.33 -29.32 25.24
CA THR A 262 -31.34 -29.81 26.17
C THR A 262 -31.80 -31.19 25.71
N GLN A 263 -31.81 -32.14 26.64
CA GLN A 263 -32.31 -33.50 26.51
C GLN A 263 -33.76 -33.54 26.98
N TYR A 264 -34.61 -34.23 26.23
CA TYR A 264 -36.02 -34.46 26.55
C TYR A 264 -36.32 -35.96 26.51
N ASP A 265 -37.36 -36.36 27.24
CA ASP A 265 -37.95 -37.69 27.10
C ASP A 265 -38.69 -37.82 25.75
N MET A 266 -39.30 -38.98 25.50
CA MET A 266 -40.01 -39.25 24.23
C MET A 266 -41.35 -38.51 24.16
N GLU A 267 -41.87 -38.08 25.31
CA GLU A 267 -43.11 -37.32 25.51
C GLU A 267 -42.89 -35.80 25.35
N GLY A 268 -41.63 -35.37 25.23
CA GLY A 268 -41.21 -34.00 25.01
C GLY A 268 -40.98 -33.18 26.29
N ASN A 269 -40.95 -33.78 27.47
CA ASN A 269 -40.65 -33.06 28.71
C ASN A 269 -39.12 -32.89 28.88
N PRO A 270 -38.65 -31.71 29.31
CA PRO A 270 -37.22 -31.47 29.48
C PRO A 270 -36.68 -32.28 30.66
N VAL A 271 -35.64 -33.07 30.41
CA VAL A 271 -35.00 -33.95 31.41
C VAL A 271 -33.74 -33.31 31.97
N ALA A 272 -32.87 -32.80 31.10
CA ALA A 272 -31.60 -32.22 31.49
C ALA A 272 -31.05 -31.28 30.44
N TRP A 273 -30.19 -30.35 30.84
CA TRP A 273 -29.42 -29.52 29.90
C TRP A 273 -27.92 -29.66 30.15
N TYR A 274 -27.15 -29.49 29.08
CA TYR A 274 -25.70 -29.65 29.09
C TYR A 274 -25.06 -28.46 28.39
N SER A 275 -23.96 -27.96 28.97
CA SER A 275 -23.25 -26.83 28.39
C SER A 275 -22.43 -27.22 27.14
N ALA A 276 -22.24 -28.52 26.87
CA ALA A 276 -21.54 -29.02 25.69
C ALA A 276 -22.10 -30.38 25.24
N LEU A 277 -22.16 -30.57 23.93
CA LEU A 277 -22.57 -31.83 23.28
C LEU A 277 -21.76 -33.05 23.73
N SER A 278 -20.45 -32.90 23.96
CA SER A 278 -19.59 -33.98 24.44
C SER A 278 -19.93 -34.42 25.87
N GLU A 279 -20.38 -33.48 26.71
CA GLU A 279 -20.86 -33.80 28.05
C GLU A 279 -22.18 -34.54 28.01
N ALA A 280 -23.11 -34.08 27.16
CA ALA A 280 -24.39 -34.73 26.92
C ALA A 280 -24.23 -36.18 26.46
N ALA A 281 -23.38 -36.38 25.44
CA ALA A 281 -23.04 -37.70 24.92
C ALA A 281 -22.52 -38.66 26.00
N ARG A 282 -21.59 -38.19 26.84
CA ARG A 282 -21.02 -39.00 27.93
C ARG A 282 -22.05 -39.35 29.00
N LYS A 283 -22.88 -38.38 29.44
CA LYS A 283 -23.87 -38.58 30.51
C LYS A 283 -25.04 -39.44 30.05
N ALA A 284 -25.52 -39.25 28.83
CA ALA A 284 -26.57 -40.08 28.24
C ALA A 284 -26.04 -41.43 27.72
N LYS A 285 -24.73 -41.66 27.72
CA LYS A 285 -24.07 -42.84 27.12
C LYS A 285 -24.42 -43.03 25.64
N VAL A 286 -24.57 -41.92 24.91
CA VAL A 286 -24.90 -41.89 23.48
C VAL A 286 -23.74 -41.27 22.71
N SER A 287 -23.46 -41.73 21.49
CA SER A 287 -22.45 -41.09 20.63
C SER A 287 -22.83 -39.62 20.33
N HIS A 288 -21.87 -38.70 20.48
CA HIS A 288 -22.06 -37.28 20.13
C HIS A 288 -22.44 -37.09 18.64
N LYS A 289 -22.06 -38.04 17.77
CA LYS A 289 -22.47 -38.05 16.36
C LYS A 289 -23.97 -38.30 16.23
N SER A 290 -24.52 -39.25 16.99
CA SER A 290 -25.96 -39.57 17.00
C SER A 290 -26.79 -38.38 17.50
N ILE A 291 -26.31 -37.67 18.52
CA ILE A 291 -26.96 -36.43 18.98
C ILE A 291 -26.88 -35.35 17.88
N THR A 292 -25.75 -35.25 17.18
CA THR A 292 -25.60 -34.29 16.07
C THR A 292 -26.52 -34.61 14.88
N THR A 293 -26.70 -35.88 14.51
CA THR A 293 -27.61 -36.28 13.43
C THR A 293 -29.07 -36.02 13.80
N HIS A 294 -29.45 -36.26 15.06
CA HIS A 294 -30.76 -35.88 15.57
C HIS A 294 -30.97 -34.36 15.52
N LEU A 295 -30.00 -33.57 15.98
CA LEU A 295 -30.07 -32.10 15.93
C LEU A 295 -30.16 -31.55 14.49
N LYS A 296 -29.73 -32.31 13.48
CA LYS A 296 -29.88 -32.00 12.06
C LYS A 296 -31.20 -32.49 11.46
N GLY A 297 -32.05 -33.15 12.24
CA GLY A 297 -33.32 -33.72 11.79
C GLY A 297 -33.20 -35.03 11.00
N LEU A 298 -32.01 -35.65 10.97
CA LEU A 298 -31.76 -36.87 10.19
C LEU A 298 -32.21 -38.15 10.91
N THR A 299 -32.44 -38.08 12.23
CA THR A 299 -32.93 -39.21 13.04
C THR A 299 -34.05 -38.74 13.96
N ARG A 300 -35.01 -39.63 14.27
CA ARG A 300 -36.18 -39.31 15.12
C ARG A 300 -35.84 -39.11 16.59
N HIS A 301 -34.82 -39.81 17.08
CA HIS A 301 -34.27 -39.67 18.43
C HIS A 301 -32.76 -39.98 18.40
N ALA A 302 -32.06 -39.75 19.51
CA ALA A 302 -30.71 -40.28 19.71
C ALA A 302 -30.62 -40.94 21.09
N GLY A 303 -30.42 -42.27 21.08
CA GLY A 303 -30.33 -43.10 22.28
C GLY A 303 -31.56 -43.06 23.18
N GLY A 304 -32.77 -43.03 22.61
CA GLY A 304 -34.03 -42.97 23.34
C GLY A 304 -34.45 -41.59 23.83
N PHE A 305 -33.75 -40.51 23.43
CA PHE A 305 -34.05 -39.15 23.86
C PHE A 305 -34.16 -38.19 22.67
N LEU A 306 -34.94 -37.13 22.85
CA LEU A 306 -35.02 -35.99 21.93
C LEU A 306 -34.03 -34.91 22.39
N TRP A 307 -33.42 -34.22 21.42
CA TRP A 307 -32.38 -33.23 21.66
C TRP A 307 -32.66 -31.91 20.94
N LYS A 308 -32.57 -30.79 21.66
CA LYS A 308 -32.70 -29.43 21.10
C LYS A 308 -31.47 -28.59 21.41
N LEU A 309 -31.03 -27.76 20.47
CA LEU A 309 -29.90 -26.84 20.66
C LEU A 309 -30.32 -25.68 21.58
N GLY A 310 -29.53 -25.37 22.60
CA GLY A 310 -29.79 -24.31 23.58
C GLY A 310 -30.19 -24.84 24.96
N HIS A 311 -30.56 -23.92 25.85
CA HIS A 311 -31.17 -24.19 27.15
C HIS A 311 -32.66 -23.87 27.04
N HIS A 312 -33.50 -24.87 27.27
CA HIS A 312 -34.95 -24.75 27.11
C HIS A 312 -35.64 -25.38 28.32
N THR A 313 -36.70 -24.73 28.78
CA THR A 313 -37.54 -25.17 29.91
C THR A 313 -38.92 -25.62 29.47
N ASP A 314 -39.27 -25.39 28.21
CA ASP A 314 -40.61 -25.63 27.67
C ASP A 314 -40.72 -27.04 27.08
N LYS A 315 -41.94 -27.57 27.06
CA LYS A 315 -42.22 -28.86 26.44
C LYS A 315 -41.86 -28.85 24.95
N PHE A 316 -41.07 -29.83 24.53
CA PHE A 316 -40.65 -30.01 23.15
C PHE A 316 -41.74 -30.73 22.35
N LEU A 317 -42.52 -29.95 21.60
CA LEU A 317 -43.53 -30.47 20.68
C LEU A 317 -42.87 -30.90 19.36
N LEU A 318 -42.73 -32.21 19.15
CA LEU A 318 -42.05 -32.82 18.00
C LEU A 318 -42.70 -32.44 16.64
N HIS A 319 -43.96 -32.00 16.64
CA HIS A 319 -44.77 -31.77 15.44
C HIS A 319 -44.29 -30.61 14.53
N ALA A 320 -43.38 -29.75 15.00
CA ALA A 320 -42.93 -28.57 14.25
C ALA A 320 -41.61 -28.74 13.47
N VAL A 321 -40.86 -29.84 13.66
CA VAL A 321 -39.49 -29.97 13.10
C VAL A 321 -39.43 -30.87 11.86
N ILE A 322 -40.34 -31.85 11.74
CA ILE A 322 -40.34 -32.80 10.61
C ILE A 322 -40.81 -32.13 9.31
N SER A 323 -41.59 -31.04 9.37
CA SER A 323 -42.12 -30.36 8.18
C SER A 323 -41.04 -29.66 7.32
N ARG A 324 -39.88 -29.30 7.89
CA ARG A 324 -38.80 -28.65 7.13
C ARG A 324 -37.92 -29.62 6.33
N ALA A 325 -37.81 -30.89 6.72
CA ALA A 325 -36.98 -31.87 6.00
C ALA A 325 -37.70 -32.50 4.79
N VAL A 326 -39.03 -32.52 4.79
CA VAL A 326 -39.84 -33.06 3.68
C VAL A 326 -39.95 -32.05 2.52
N GLY A 327 -39.76 -30.75 2.79
CA GLY A 327 -39.89 -29.68 1.78
C GLY A 327 -38.72 -29.54 0.79
N GLU A 328 -37.48 -29.87 1.18
CA GLU A 328 -36.32 -29.74 0.28
C GLU A 328 -36.04 -30.98 -0.58
N GLY A 329 -36.64 -32.13 -0.26
CA GLY A 329 -36.51 -33.36 -1.05
C GLY A 329 -37.35 -33.39 -2.34
N ASN A 330 -38.34 -32.49 -2.49
CA ASN A 330 -39.26 -32.47 -3.62
C ASN A 330 -38.88 -31.48 -4.74
N LEU A 331 -37.81 -30.69 -4.58
CA LEU A 331 -37.37 -29.72 -5.61
C LEU A 331 -36.32 -30.27 -6.60
N LEU A 332 -35.89 -31.53 -6.46
CA LEU A 332 -34.90 -32.17 -7.35
C LEU A 332 -35.48 -33.28 -8.25
N ARG A 333 -36.81 -33.42 -8.33
CA ARG A 333 -37.48 -34.39 -9.24
C ARG A 333 -38.44 -33.76 -10.25
N ALA A 334 -38.47 -32.44 -10.35
CA ALA A 334 -39.26 -31.73 -11.37
C ALA A 334 -38.32 -30.83 -12.18
N ASN A 335 -37.54 -31.46 -13.06
CA ASN A 335 -37.01 -30.90 -14.30
C ASN A 335 -36.48 -32.09 -15.09
N GLY A 336 -37.37 -32.63 -15.96
CA GLY A 336 -36.95 -33.40 -17.11
C GLY A 336 -36.34 -32.50 -18.18
#